data_AF-A0A2N5KG67-F1
#
_entry.id   AF-A0A2N5KG67-F1
#
_cell.length_a   1.000
_cell.length_b   1.000
_cell.length_c   1.000
_cell.angle_alpha   90.00
_cell.angle_beta   90.00
_cell.angle_gamma   90.00
#
_symmetry.space_group_name_H-M   'P 1'
#
loop_
_entity.id
_entity.type
_entity.pdbx_description
1 polymer ?
#
loop_
_entity_poly.entity_id
_entity_poly.type
_entity_poly.pdbx_seq_one_letter_code
_entity_poly.pdbx_strand_id
1 'polypeptide(L)'
;MLTRNTRATRTRYPLELKHILKIEAAQESRRWLSHWRLLHPNATPLRTMPGTAAQLKLAHLSIKDESVRSELGSFKALGAPIALVRFMLRQWPEREIEAGTLLNGAYR
;
A
#
# COMPACT_ATOMS: atom_id res chain seq x y z
N MET A 1 -17.96 -10.90 18.81
CA MET A 1 -18.76 -9.71 19.19
C MET A 1 -18.26 -8.53 18.35
N LEU A 2 -19.11 -7.95 17.50
CA LEU A 2 -18.75 -6.75 16.75
C LEU A 2 -19.11 -5.52 17.59
N THR A 3 -18.10 -4.82 18.11
CA THR A 3 -18.30 -3.61 18.93
C THR A 3 -18.57 -2.41 18.02
N ARG A 4 -19.66 -1.68 18.28
CA ARG A 4 -19.96 -0.44 17.54
C ARG A 4 -19.00 0.65 18.00
N ASN A 5 -18.11 1.09 17.11
CA ASN A 5 -17.29 2.27 17.35
C ASN A 5 -18.16 3.54 17.28
N THR A 6 -18.47 4.15 18.42
CA THR A 6 -19.28 5.38 18.50
C THR A 6 -18.58 6.62 17.93
N ARG A 7 -17.26 6.56 17.75
CA ARG A 7 -16.47 7.61 17.11
C ARG A 7 -16.37 7.45 15.58
N ALA A 8 -16.87 6.32 15.04
CA ALA A 8 -16.84 6.09 13.61
C ALA A 8 -17.82 7.03 12.90
N THR A 9 -17.28 7.87 12.02
CA THR A 9 -18.06 8.78 11.18
C THR A 9 -18.18 8.20 9.78
N ARG A 10 -19.38 8.22 9.19
CA ARG A 10 -19.66 7.74 7.82
C ARG A 10 -19.94 8.90 6.87
N THR A 11 -18.95 9.76 6.69
CA THR A 11 -19.02 10.93 5.80
C THR A 11 -18.01 10.78 4.66
N ARG A 12 -18.06 11.70 3.68
CA ARG A 12 -16.94 11.85 2.73
C ARG A 12 -15.66 12.12 3.50
N TYR A 13 -14.54 11.65 2.95
CA TYR A 13 -13.23 11.89 3.56
C TYR A 13 -12.97 13.41 3.66
N PRO A 14 -12.76 13.96 4.88
CA PRO A 14 -12.68 15.40 5.07
C PRO A 14 -11.54 16.06 4.29
N LEU A 15 -11.78 17.28 3.79
CA LEU A 15 -10.83 18.01 2.94
C LEU A 15 -9.54 18.32 3.71
N GLU A 16 -9.69 18.71 4.97
CA GLU A 16 -8.59 18.99 5.89
C GLU A 16 -7.70 17.77 6.12
N LEU A 17 -8.21 16.54 5.99
CA LEU A 17 -7.43 15.30 6.16
C LEU A 17 -6.78 14.82 4.85
N LYS A 18 -7.02 15.46 3.70
CA LYS A 18 -6.41 15.08 2.41
C LYS A 18 -4.89 15.19 2.41
N HIS A 19 -4.31 16.01 3.29
CA HIS A 19 -2.85 16.07 3.43
C HIS A 19 -2.27 14.78 4.04
N ILE A 20 -3.09 13.98 4.75
CA ILE A 20 -2.71 12.68 5.33
C ILE A 20 -2.93 11.55 4.31
N LEU A 21 -4.13 11.49 3.72
CA LEU A 21 -4.52 10.41 2.80
C LEU A 21 -5.29 10.99 1.61
N LYS A 22 -4.74 10.78 0.41
CA LYS A 22 -5.38 11.19 -0.84
C LYS A 22 -5.02 10.22 -1.96
N ILE A 23 -5.94 10.05 -2.92
CA ILE A 23 -5.82 9.06 -3.99
C ILE A 23 -4.59 9.37 -4.87
N GLU A 24 -4.32 10.66 -5.10
CA GLU A 24 -3.21 11.12 -5.93
C GLU A 24 -1.87 10.69 -5.35
N ALA A 25 -1.70 10.75 -4.02
CA ALA A 25 -0.50 10.28 -3.33
C ALA A 25 -0.35 8.76 -3.39
N ALA A 26 -1.46 8.01 -3.35
CA ALA A 26 -1.44 6.56 -3.52
C ALA A 26 -1.04 6.17 -4.95
N GLN A 27 -1.54 6.88 -5.96
CA GLN A 27 -1.17 6.67 -7.37
C GLN A 27 0.30 7.00 -7.63
N GLU A 28 0.80 8.09 -7.05
CA GLU A 28 2.23 8.43 -7.11
C GLU A 28 3.10 7.34 -6.49
N SER A 29 2.73 6.89 -5.29
CA SER A 29 3.44 5.81 -4.61
C SER A 29 3.45 4.53 -5.45
N ARG A 30 2.35 4.22 -6.15
CA ARG A 30 2.26 3.10 -7.09
C ARG A 30 3.22 3.24 -8.27
N ARG A 31 3.35 4.44 -8.85
CA ARG A 31 4.27 4.71 -9.96
C ARG A 31 5.74 4.58 -9.55
N TRP A 32 6.09 5.00 -8.33
CA TRP A 32 7.44 4.84 -7.82
C TRP A 32 7.77 3.36 -7.60
N LEU A 33 6.86 2.61 -6.98
CA LEU A 33 7.07 1.20 -6.66
C LEU A 33 6.98 0.27 -7.88
N SER A 34 6.32 0.67 -8.98
CA SER A 34 6.12 -0.22 -10.14
C SER A 34 7.41 -0.67 -10.82
N HIS A 35 8.49 0.09 -10.65
CA HIS A 35 9.80 -0.21 -11.22
C HIS A 35 10.76 -0.88 -10.22
N TRP A 36 10.32 -1.06 -8.97
CA TRP A 36 11.20 -1.53 -7.91
C TRP A 36 11.32 -3.05 -7.91
N ARG A 37 12.53 -3.54 -8.18
CA ARG A 37 12.82 -4.97 -8.41
C ARG A 37 12.55 -5.89 -7.22
N LEU A 38 12.47 -5.35 -6.00
CA LEU A 38 12.16 -6.12 -4.78
C LEU A 38 10.67 -6.42 -4.60
N LEU A 39 9.81 -5.83 -5.43
CA LEU A 39 8.38 -6.14 -5.46
C LEU A 39 8.05 -7.02 -6.66
N HIS A 40 7.10 -7.94 -6.47
CA HIS A 40 6.52 -8.66 -7.58
C HIS A 40 5.81 -7.66 -8.53
N PRO A 41 6.13 -7.67 -9.83
CA PRO A 41 5.69 -6.62 -10.77
C PRO A 41 4.17 -6.64 -11.01
N ASN A 42 3.56 -7.82 -10.88
CA ASN A 42 2.12 -7.98 -11.07
C ASN A 42 1.33 -7.83 -9.77
N ALA A 43 0.02 -7.63 -9.91
CA ALA A 43 -0.91 -7.75 -8.81
C ALA A 43 -0.77 -9.14 -8.15
N THR A 44 -0.85 -9.18 -6.83
CA THR A 44 -0.88 -10.42 -6.04
C THR A 44 -2.18 -11.17 -6.33
N PRO A 45 -2.19 -12.50 -6.25
CA PRO A 45 -3.38 -13.30 -6.52
C PRO A 45 -4.58 -12.88 -5.66
N LEU A 46 -5.77 -12.96 -6.25
CA LEU A 46 -7.04 -12.96 -5.52
C LEU A 46 -7.60 -14.39 -5.59
N ARG A 47 -7.51 -15.13 -4.48
CA ARG A 47 -7.87 -16.55 -4.43
C ARG A 47 -9.28 -16.70 -3.90
N THR A 48 -10.15 -17.37 -4.63
CA THR A 48 -11.51 -17.68 -4.16
C THR A 48 -11.48 -18.85 -3.18
N MET A 49 -12.29 -18.78 -2.13
CA MET A 49 -12.35 -19.78 -1.05
C MET A 49 -13.77 -20.34 -0.90
N PRO A 50 -14.32 -21.05 -1.92
CA PRO A 50 -15.72 -21.47 -1.92
C PRO A 50 -16.07 -22.43 -0.78
N GLY A 51 -15.19 -23.37 -0.45
CA GLY A 51 -15.41 -24.31 0.66
C GLY A 51 -15.49 -23.60 2.02
N THR A 52 -14.56 -22.67 2.28
CA THR A 52 -14.59 -21.85 3.50
C THR A 52 -15.78 -20.89 3.53
N ALA A 53 -16.16 -20.31 2.39
CA ALA A 53 -17.36 -19.48 2.29
C ALA A 53 -18.62 -20.26 2.69
N ALA A 54 -18.78 -21.49 2.18
CA ALA A 54 -19.90 -22.36 2.53
C ALA A 54 -19.93 -22.69 4.03
N GLN A 55 -18.79 -23.05 4.62
CA GLN A 55 -18.67 -23.34 6.05
C GLN A 55 -19.05 -22.14 6.93
N LEU A 56 -18.65 -20.94 6.53
CA LEU A 56 -18.95 -19.69 7.24
C LEU A 56 -20.33 -19.10 6.90
N LYS A 57 -21.10 -19.74 6.01
CA LYS A 57 -22.38 -19.24 5.48
C LYS A 57 -22.25 -17.83 4.86
N LEU A 58 -21.14 -17.57 4.19
CA LEU A 58 -20.89 -16.35 3.42
C LEU A 58 -21.24 -16.57 1.95
N ALA A 59 -21.78 -15.54 1.28
CA ALA A 59 -22.06 -15.60 -0.15
C ALA A 59 -20.77 -15.76 -0.98
N HIS A 60 -19.68 -15.12 -0.56
CA HIS A 60 -18.40 -15.19 -1.24
C HIS A 60 -17.26 -14.88 -0.26
N LEU A 61 -16.14 -15.58 -0.40
CA LEU A 61 -14.90 -15.28 0.29
C LEU A 61 -13.74 -15.33 -0.71
N SER A 62 -12.94 -14.27 -0.72
CA SER A 62 -11.69 -14.20 -1.47
C SER A 62 -10.56 -13.71 -0.59
N ILE A 63 -9.37 -14.25 -0.81
CA ILE A 63 -8.13 -13.87 -0.13
C ILE A 63 -7.24 -13.12 -1.12
N LYS A 64 -6.92 -11.87 -0.78
CA LYS A 64 -5.86 -11.13 -1.47
C LYS A 64 -4.52 -11.60 -0.91
N ASP A 65 -3.82 -12.42 -1.67
CA ASP A 65 -2.62 -13.12 -1.23
C ASP A 65 -1.38 -12.22 -1.30
N GLU A 66 -1.23 -11.32 -0.33
CA GLU A 66 -0.06 -10.43 -0.22
C GLU A 66 1.22 -11.14 0.26
N SER A 67 1.19 -12.45 0.51
CA SER A 67 2.41 -13.19 0.87
C SER A 67 3.42 -13.23 -0.27
N VAL A 68 2.95 -13.22 -1.52
CA VAL A 68 3.81 -13.24 -2.71
C VAL A 68 4.19 -11.84 -3.22
N ARG A 69 3.91 -10.79 -2.44
CA ARG A 69 4.18 -9.39 -2.78
C ARG A 69 5.66 -9.08 -2.97
N SER A 70 6.49 -9.71 -2.14
CA SER A 70 7.95 -9.55 -2.06
C SER A 70 8.53 -10.71 -1.23
N GLU A 71 9.85 -10.87 -1.22
CA GLU A 71 10.53 -11.86 -0.36
C GLU A 71 10.21 -11.71 1.15
N LEU A 72 9.82 -10.51 1.59
CA LEU A 72 9.41 -10.23 2.98
C LEU A 72 8.04 -10.82 3.37
N GLY A 73 7.30 -11.43 2.44
CA GLY A 73 6.10 -12.19 2.77
C GLY A 73 4.89 -11.35 3.22
N SER A 74 4.88 -10.03 3.00
CA SER A 74 3.75 -9.19 3.44
C SER A 74 3.57 -7.90 2.66
N PHE A 75 2.38 -7.31 2.76
CA PHE A 75 2.03 -6.02 2.17
C PHE A 75 2.82 -4.83 2.74
N LYS A 76 3.50 -4.99 3.89
CA LYS A 76 4.28 -3.91 4.51
C LYS A 76 5.49 -3.49 3.68
N ALA A 77 5.89 -4.31 2.72
CA ALA A 77 6.86 -3.98 1.69
C ALA A 77 6.43 -2.82 0.77
N LEU A 78 5.16 -2.39 0.80
CA LEU A 78 4.69 -1.22 0.06
C LEU A 78 4.86 0.08 0.86
N GLY A 79 4.39 0.09 2.10
CA GLY A 79 4.25 1.32 2.89
C GLY A 79 5.57 1.85 3.46
N ALA A 80 6.37 0.98 4.06
CA ALA A 80 7.61 1.41 4.73
C ALA A 80 8.62 2.05 3.75
N PRO A 81 8.87 1.48 2.57
CA PRO A 81 9.77 2.09 1.59
C PRO A 81 9.28 3.46 1.09
N ILE A 82 7.97 3.60 0.83
CA ILE A 82 7.38 4.89 0.45
C ILE A 82 7.54 5.94 1.55
N ALA A 83 7.35 5.56 2.81
CA ALA A 83 7.55 6.47 3.94
C ALA A 83 8.99 6.99 3.99
N LEU A 84 9.98 6.11 3.77
CA LEU A 84 11.40 6.46 3.72
C LEU A 84 11.73 7.37 2.52
N VAL A 85 11.27 7.02 1.31
CA VAL A 85 11.46 7.87 0.12
C VAL A 85 10.90 9.26 0.36
N ARG A 86 9.65 9.37 0.82
CA ARG A 86 9.03 10.67 1.11
C ARG A 86 9.76 11.42 2.21
N PHE A 87 10.28 10.73 3.21
CA PHE A 87 11.09 11.34 4.26
C PHE A 87 12.37 11.94 3.67
N MET A 88 13.14 11.17 2.88
CA MET A 88 14.37 11.62 2.25
C MET A 88 14.14 12.84 1.35
N LEU A 89 13.11 12.81 0.50
CA LEU A 89 12.75 13.95 -0.36
C LEU A 89 12.41 15.22 0.43
N ARG A 90 11.83 15.09 1.63
CA ARG A 90 11.55 16.23 2.51
C ARG A 90 12.79 16.71 3.27
N GLN A 91 13.71 15.81 3.62
CA GLN A 91 14.92 16.18 4.38
C GLN A 91 15.96 16.89 3.51
N TRP A 92 16.03 16.57 2.22
CA TRP A 92 17.01 17.15 1.31
C TRP A 92 16.38 17.67 0.01
N PRO A 93 15.52 18.71 0.09
CA PRO A 93 14.87 19.27 -1.10
C PRO A 93 15.88 19.83 -2.11
N GLU A 94 17.03 20.33 -1.64
CA GLU A 94 18.07 20.94 -2.48
C GLU A 94 18.85 19.94 -3.35
N ARG A 95 18.74 18.63 -3.07
CA ARG A 95 19.58 17.59 -3.72
C ARG A 95 19.00 17.04 -5.02
N GLU A 96 17.91 17.60 -5.53
CA GLU A 96 17.21 17.17 -6.77
C GLU A 96 17.05 15.64 -6.89
N ILE A 97 16.72 14.99 -5.77
CA ILE A 97 16.67 13.53 -5.69
C ILE A 97 15.37 13.03 -6.33
N GLU A 98 15.46 12.08 -7.26
CA GLU A 98 14.30 11.38 -7.80
C GLU A 98 13.93 10.15 -6.97
N ALA A 99 12.63 9.88 -6.80
CA ALA A 99 12.17 8.71 -6.03
C ALA A 99 12.62 7.37 -6.66
N GLY A 100 12.67 7.30 -7.99
CA GLY A 100 13.07 6.09 -8.71
C GLY A 100 14.54 5.75 -8.53
N THR A 101 15.42 6.76 -8.49
CA THR A 101 16.86 6.55 -8.28
C THR A 101 17.13 6.08 -6.84
N LEU A 102 16.44 6.64 -5.84
CA LEU A 102 16.51 6.15 -4.45
C LEU A 102 16.14 4.66 -4.33
N LEU A 103 15.00 4.26 -4.92
CA LEU A 103 14.54 2.87 -4.87
C LEU A 103 15.48 1.89 -5.59
N ASN A 104 16.22 2.38 -6.59
CA ASN A 104 17.23 1.60 -7.31
C ASN A 104 18.64 1.68 -6.68
N GLY A 105 18.80 2.35 -5.54
CA GLY A 105 20.09 2.48 -4.87
C GLY A 105 21.07 3.44 -5.57
N ALA A 106 20.59 4.30 -6.47
CA ALA A 106 21.37 5.33 -7.14
C ALA A 106 21.28 6.66 -6.36
N TYR A 107 22.04 6.79 -5.27
CA TYR A 107 22.04 7.95 -4.37
C TYR A 107 23.42 8.66 -4.30
N ARG A 108 24.06 8.86 -5.46
CA ARG A 108 25.36 9.55 -5.52
C ARG A 108 25.22 11.04 -5.22
#